data_AF-A0A352DTB0-F1
#
_entry.id   AF-A0A352DTB0-F1
#
_cell.length_a   1.000
_cell.length_b   1.000
_cell.length_c   1.000
_cell.angle_alpha   90.00
_cell.angle_beta   90.00
_cell.angle_gamma   90.00
#
_symmetry.space_group_name_H-M   'P 1'
#
loop_
_entity.id
_entity.type
_entity.pdbx_description
1 polymer ?
#
loop_
_entity_poly.entity_id
_entity_poly.type
_entity_poly.pdbx_seq_one_letter_code
_entity_poly.pdbx_strand_id
1 'polypeptide(L)' 'MRASEAIRIYFDRAADHLDLSAPMRRLLLTAKREVQVHIPIERDSGELTTFIG' A
#
# COMPACT_ATOMS: atom_id res chain seq x y z
N MET A 1 13.55 3.99 4.22
CA MET A 1 12.85 2.76 3.77
C MET A 1 11.35 2.99 3.90
N ARG A 2 10.58 2.73 2.84
CA ARG A 2 9.11 2.68 2.95
C ARG A 2 8.73 1.41 3.71
N ALA A 3 7.69 1.44 4.54
CA ALA A 3 7.26 0.27 5.31
C ALA A 3 7.00 -0.97 4.43
N SER A 4 6.52 -0.75 3.20
CA SER A 4 6.33 -1.78 2.18
C SER A 4 7.62 -2.50 1.77
N GLU A 5 8.77 -1.83 1.77
CA GLU A 5 10.06 -2.45 1.45
C GLU A 5 10.52 -3.44 2.52
N ALA A 6 10.26 -3.12 3.80
CA ALA A 6 10.55 -4.02 4.90
C ALA A 6 9.66 -5.27 4.87
N ILE A 7 8.38 -5.12 4.52
CA ILE A 7 7.42 -6.22 4.41
C ILE A 7 7.83 -7.20 3.28
N ARG A 8 8.37 -6.68 2.18
CA ARG A 8 8.81 -7.50 1.03
C ARG A 8 9.83 -8.56 1.42
N ILE A 9 10.73 -8.27 2.36
CA ILE A 9 11.73 -9.23 2.86
C ILE A 9 11.05 -10.48 3.44
N TYR A 10 10.01 -10.28 4.25
CA TYR A 10 9.29 -11.40 4.87
C TYR A 10 8.40 -12.14 3.88
N PHE A 11 7.76 -11.42 2.96
CA PHE A 11 7.00 -12.02 1.86
C PHE A 11 7.90 -12.93 1.00
N ASP A 12 9.05 -12.44 0.57
CA ASP A 12 9.97 -13.19 -0.31
C ASP A 12 10.46 -14.48 0.37
N ARG A 13 10.83 -14.41 1.66
CA ARG A 13 11.20 -15.60 2.45
C ARG A 13 10.06 -16.63 2.53
N ALA A 14 8.84 -16.19 2.78
CA ALA A 14 7.68 -17.09 2.83
C ALA A 14 7.37 -17.69 1.46
N ALA A 15 7.48 -16.90 0.39
CA ALA A 15 7.29 -17.36 -0.98
C ALA A 15 8.34 -18.40 -1.42
N ASP A 16 9.58 -18.29 -0.91
CA ASP A 16 10.63 -19.29 -1.09
C ASP A 16 10.27 -20.62 -0.40
N HIS A 17 9.78 -20.58 0.84
CA HIS A 17 9.34 -21.78 1.56
C HIS A 17 8.15 -22.49 0.89
N LEU A 18 7.32 -21.75 0.15
CA LEU A 18 6.14 -22.25 -0.54
C LEU A 18 6.38 -22.59 -2.02
N ASP A 19 7.63 -22.44 -2.50
CA ASP A 19 8.01 -22.61 -3.91
C ASP A 19 7.06 -21.87 -4.89
N LEU A 20 6.69 -20.63 -4.54
CA LEU A 20 5.78 -19.87 -5.38
C LEU A 20 6.44 -19.48 -6.69
N SER A 21 5.76 -19.76 -7.79
CA SER A 21 6.19 -19.34 -9.13
C SER A 21 6.30 -17.81 -9.23
N ALA A 22 7.21 -17.32 -10.09
CA ALA A 22 7.40 -15.89 -10.29
C ALA A 22 6.10 -15.12 -10.69
N PRO A 23 5.21 -15.68 -11.54
CA PRO A 23 3.90 -15.05 -11.81
C PRO A 23 3.02 -14.94 -10.56
N MET A 24 2.98 -15.96 -9.71
CA MET A 24 2.18 -15.96 -8.47
C MET A 24 2.71 -14.93 -7.48
N ARG A 25 4.04 -14.86 -7.30
CA ARG A 25 4.67 -13.84 -6.44
C ARG A 25 4.32 -12.43 -6.87
N ARG A 26 4.40 -12.13 -8.18
CA ARG A 26 4.02 -10.83 -8.74
C ARG A 26 2.54 -10.50 -8.48
N LEU A 27 1.65 -11.47 -8.68
CA LEU A 27 0.21 -11.29 -8.43
C LEU A 27 -0.06 -10.93 -6.96
N LEU A 28 0.56 -11.64 -6.02
CA LEU A 28 0.32 -11.46 -4.58
C LEU A 28 0.99 -10.21 -4.00
N LEU A 29 2.11 -9.77 -4.57
CA LEU A 29 2.78 -8.52 -4.18
C LEU A 29 2.05 -7.27 -4.72
N THR A 30 1.33 -7.41 -5.83
CA THR A 30 0.70 -6.27 -6.50
C THR A 30 -0.63 -5.97 -5.83
N ALA A 31 -0.78 -4.75 -5.30
CA ALA A 31 -2.06 -4.28 -4.81
C ALA A 31 -3.11 -4.32 -5.94
N LYS A 32 -4.25 -4.96 -5.69
CA LYS A 32 -5.34 -5.04 -6.68
C LYS A 32 -5.89 -3.66 -7.05
N ARG A 33 -5.86 -2.72 -6.10
CA ARG A 33 -6.28 -1.33 -6.26
C ARG A 33 -5.61 -0.46 -5.21
N GLU A 34 -5.13 0.69 -5.64
CA GLU A 34 -4.73 1.80 -4.79
C GLU A 34 -5.61 2.99 -5.15
N VAL A 35 -6.11 3.70 -4.15
CA VAL A 35 -6.97 4.87 -4.35
C VAL A 35 -6.37 6.01 -3.54
N GLN A 36 -6.22 7.16 -4.19
CA GLN A 36 -5.81 8.39 -3.55
C GLN A 36 -6.91 9.43 -3.75
N VAL A 37 -7.29 10.12 -2.68
CA VAL A 37 -8.38 11.11 -2.71
C VAL A 37 -7.95 12.43 -2.08
N HIS A 38 -8.59 13.50 -2.55
CA HIS A 38 -8.54 14.81 -1.92
C HIS A 38 -9.84 15.03 -1.16
N ILE A 39 -9.73 15.27 0.15
CA ILE A 39 -10.88 15.41 1.05
C ILE A 39 -10.90 16.85 1.57
N PRO A 40 -11.71 17.74 0.98
CA PRO A 40 -11.94 19.06 1.53
C PRO A 40 -12.83 18.96 2.77
N ILE A 41 -12.41 19.60 3.87
CA ILE A 41 -13.19 19.72 5.11
C ILE A 41 -13.16 21.16 5.61
N GLU A 42 -14.27 21.59 6.18
CA GLU A 42 -14.33 22.84 6.94
C GLU A 42 -13.86 22.57 8.37
N ARG A 43 -12.91 23.38 8.85
CA ARG A 43 -12.39 23.29 10.21
C ARG A 43 -13.31 24.06 11.16
N ASP A 44 -13.15 23.83 12.46
CA ASP A 44 -13.89 24.59 13.50
C ASP A 44 -13.69 26.11 13.38
N SER A 45 -12.59 26.57 12.77
CA SER A 45 -12.32 27.97 12.46
C SER A 45 -13.15 28.54 11.30
N GLY A 46 -13.90 27.71 10.56
CA GLY A 46 -14.58 28.05 9.31
C GLY A 46 -13.68 28.01 8.07
N GLU A 47 -12.39 27.67 8.22
CA GLU A 47 -11.45 27.55 7.10
C GLU A 47 -11.65 26.22 6.34
N LEU A 48 -11.71 26.27 5.00
CA LEU A 48 -11.70 25.07 4.17
C LEU A 48 -10.26 24.57 3.96
N THR A 49 -9.97 23.34 4.37
CA THR A 49 -8.68 22.68 4.19
C THR A 49 -8.85 21.35 3.46
N THR A 50 -7.92 21.01 2.57
CA THR A 50 -7.93 19.73 1.83
C THR A 50 -6.85 18.79 2.35
N PHE A 51 -7.24 17.55 2.65
CA PHE A 51 -6.34 16.47 3.06
C PHE A 51 -6.20 15.42 1.96
N ILE A 52 -5.08 14.70 1.97
CA ILE A 52 -4.83 13.55 1.09
C ILE A 52 -5.09 12.28 1.89
N GLY A 53 -5.95 11.42 1.35
CA GLY A 53 -6.24 10.09 1.87
C GLY A 53 -5.93 8.98 0.86
#